data_AF-A0A5J4E012-F1
#
_entry.id   AF-A0A5J4E012-F1
#
_cell.length_a   1.000
_cell.length_b   1.000
_cell.length_c   1.000
_cell.angle_alpha   90.00
_cell.angle_beta   90.00
_cell.angle_gamma   90.00
#
_symmetry.space_group_name_H-M   'P 1'
#
loop_
_entity.id
_entity.type
_entity.pdbx_description
1 polymer ?
#
loop_
_entity_poly.entity_id
_entity_poly.type
_entity_poly.pdbx_seq_one_letter_code
_entity_poly.pdbx_strand_id
1 'polypeptide(L)' 'MYIFLAGSILLASIIGLFWLKDELESPLLARIAYSEITARLALAGAAISAIGLLLMIGEFMERWTG' A
#
# COMPACT_ATOMS: atom_id res chain seq x y z
N MET A 1 2.84 -14.62 4.10
CA MET A 1 1.57 -14.27 3.40
C MET A 1 0.79 -13.09 4.02
N TYR A 2 0.51 -13.09 5.33
CA TYR A 2 -0.30 -12.02 5.98
C TYR A 2 0.28 -10.60 5.86
N ILE A 3 1.62 -10.45 5.89
CA ILE A 3 2.30 -9.14 5.78
C ILE A 3 2.07 -8.52 4.40
N PHE A 4 2.17 -9.33 3.34
CA PHE A 4 1.90 -8.89 1.97
C PHE A 4 0.43 -8.47 1.80
N LEU A 5 -0.50 -9.23 2.40
CA LEU A 5 -1.94 -8.92 2.35
C LEU A 5 -2.24 -7.59 3.07
N ALA A 6 -1.66 -7.38 4.26
CA ALA A 6 -1.81 -6.14 5.02
C ALA A 6 -1.26 -4.94 4.24
N GLY A 7 -0.08 -5.06 3.62
CA GLY A 7 0.48 -4.03 2.76
C GLY A 7 -0.41 -3.72 1.55
N SER A 8 -0.93 -4.76 0.90
CA SER A 8 -1.80 -4.64 -0.28
C SER A 8 -3.13 -3.95 0.06
N ILE A 9 -3.76 -4.30 1.20
CA ILE A 9 -5.00 -3.66 1.67
C ILE A 9 -4.74 -2.18 1.99
N LEU A 10 -3.61 -1.86 2.61
CA LEU A 10 -3.24 -0.49 2.93
C LEU A 10 -3.06 0.34 1.64
N LEU A 11 -2.31 -0.19 0.66
CA LEU A 11 -2.14 0.43 -0.65
C LEU A 11 -3.46 0.61 -1.40
N ALA A 12 -4.30 -0.43 -1.43
CA ALA A 12 -5.60 -0.38 -2.09
C ALA A 12 -6.53 0.67 -1.47
N SER A 13 -6.50 0.80 -0.14
CA SER A 13 -7.27 1.82 0.58
C SER A 13 -6.81 3.23 0.22
N ILE A 14 -5.50 3.45 0.09
CA ILE A 14 -4.92 4.74 -0.27
C ILE A 14 -5.23 5.10 -1.73
N ILE A 15 -5.06 4.15 -2.65
CA ILE A 15 -5.43 4.34 -4.07
C ILE A 15 -6.93 4.60 -4.19
N GLY A 16 -7.76 3.86 -3.47
CA GLY A 16 -9.21 4.10 -3.41
C GLY A 16 -9.56 5.50 -2.90
N LEU A 17 -8.80 6.01 -1.92
CA LEU A 17 -8.97 7.37 -1.40
C LEU A 17 -8.59 8.45 -2.43
N PHE A 18 -7.54 8.21 -3.21
CA PHE A 18 -7.16 9.07 -4.35
C PHE A 18 -8.18 9.01 -5.49
N TRP A 19 -8.70 7.83 -5.79
CA TRP A 19 -9.71 7.65 -6.84
C TRP A 19 -11.03 8.31 -6.45
N LEU A 20 -11.47 8.14 -5.20
CA LEU A 20 -12.67 8.77 -4.65
C LEU A 20 -12.54 10.30 -4.57
N LYS A 21 -11.32 10.81 -4.33
CA LYS A 21 -11.00 12.23 -4.38
C LYS A 21 -11.17 12.80 -5.80
N ASP A 22 -10.76 12.06 -6.83
CA ASP A 22 -10.94 12.47 -8.23
C ASP A 22 -12.42 12.40 -8.66
N GLU A 23 -13.16 11.37 -8.24
CA GLU A 23 -14.58 11.21 -8.61
C GLU A 23 -15.48 12.27 -7.96
N LEU A 24 -15.23 12.61 -6.69
CA LEU A 24 -16.07 13.56 -5.94
C LEU A 24 -15.64 15.02 -6.10
N GLU A 25 -14.50 15.29 -6.75
CA GLU A 25 -13.84 16.60 -6.84
C GLU A 25 -13.81 17.37 -5.50
N SER A 26 -13.81 16.64 -4.38
CA SER A 26 -14.12 17.23 -3.09
C SER A 26 -12.86 17.90 -2.51
N PRO A 27 -12.92 19.20 -2.16
CA PRO A 27 -11.77 19.91 -1.60
C PRO A 27 -11.34 19.36 -0.22
N LEU A 28 -12.25 18.72 0.52
CA LEU A 28 -11.94 18.06 1.78
C LEU A 28 -11.13 16.78 1.56
N LEU A 29 -11.50 15.96 0.57
CA LEU A 29 -10.73 14.76 0.22
C LEU A 29 -9.36 15.14 -0.36
N ALA A 30 -9.29 16.21 -1.17
CA ALA A 30 -8.03 16.72 -1.67
C ALA A 30 -7.09 17.12 -0.51
N ARG A 31 -7.62 17.80 0.52
CA ARG A 31 -6.83 18.19 1.70
C ARG A 31 -6.31 16.99 2.50
N ILE A 32 -7.09 15.92 2.60
CA ILE A 32 -6.68 14.69 3.28
C ILE A 32 -5.67 13.92 2.43
N ALA A 33 -5.94 13.74 1.14
CA ALA A 33 -5.07 13.02 0.20
C ALA A 33 -3.69 13.66 0.07
N TYR A 34 -3.63 15.00 0.05
CA TYR A 34 -2.38 15.77 0.02
C TYR A 34 -1.76 16.04 1.39
N SER A 35 -2.35 15.52 2.48
CA SER A 35 -1.75 15.68 3.79
C SER A 35 -0.45 14.88 3.92
N GLU A 36 0.49 15.41 4.68
CA GLU A 36 1.76 14.74 4.96
C GLU A 36 1.56 13.36 5.62
N ILE A 37 0.47 13.20 6.40
CA ILE A 37 0.10 11.93 7.02
C ILE A 37 -0.23 10.89 5.95
N THR A 38 -1.03 11.25 4.96
CA THR A 38 -1.40 10.33 3.87
C THR A 38 -0.20 9.94 3.03
N ALA A 39 0.71 10.88 2.76
CA ALA A 39 1.98 10.59 2.08
C ALA A 39 2.84 9.60 2.88
N ARG A 40 2.96 9.79 4.20
CA ARG A 40 3.68 8.86 5.09
C ARG A 40 3.01 7.49 5.15
N LEU A 41 1.68 7.45 5.16
CA LEU A 41 0.90 6.21 5.16
C LEU A 41 1.06 5.45 3.84
N ALA A 42 1.10 6.16 2.71
CA ALA A 42 1.38 5.61 1.39
C ALA A 42 2.78 5.02 1.31
N LEU A 43 3.78 5.76 1.81
CA LEU A 43 5.15 5.29 1.89
C LEU A 43 5.28 4.04 2.77
N ALA A 44 4.61 4.03 3.93
CA ALA A 44 4.58 2.88 4.83
C ALA A 44 3.91 1.66 4.17
N GLY A 45 2.77 1.85 3.49
CA GLY A 45 2.09 0.78 2.74
C GLY A 45 2.93 0.21 1.61
N ALA A 46 3.63 1.08 0.88
CA ALA A 46 4.58 0.67 -0.16
C ALA A 46 5.75 -0.13 0.42
N ALA A 47 6.35 0.33 1.52
CA ALA A 47 7.45 -0.37 2.20
C ALA A 47 7.01 -1.75 2.72
N ILE A 48 5.85 -1.83 3.40
CA ILE A 48 5.32 -3.10 3.91
C ILE A 48 5.02 -4.07 2.75
N SER A 49 4.45 -3.59 1.65
CA SER A 49 4.16 -4.42 0.47
C SER A 49 5.44 -4.94 -0.19
N ALA A 50 6.46 -4.08 -0.32
CA ALA A 50 7.76 -4.47 -0.87
C ALA A 50 8.44 -5.54 -0.01
N ILE A 51 8.44 -5.37 1.31
CA ILE A 51 8.98 -6.37 2.26
C ILE A 51 8.19 -7.68 2.16
N GLY A 52 6.86 -7.61 2.15
CA GLY A 52 6.01 -8.80 2.03
C GLY A 52 6.26 -9.58 0.74
N LEU A 53 6.49 -8.88 -0.37
CA LEU A 53 6.83 -9.47 -1.67
C LEU A 53 8.24 -10.09 -1.65
N LEU A 54 9.21 -9.41 -1.04
CA LEU A 54 10.58 -9.91 -0.90
C LEU A 54 10.63 -11.22 -0.10
N LEU A 55 9.89 -11.28 1.01
CA LEU A 55 9.78 -12.48 1.84
C LEU A 55 9.12 -13.63 1.09
N MET A 56 8.06 -13.35 0.32
CA MET A 56 7.38 -14.36 -0.49
C MET A 56 8.29 -14.93 -1.59
N ILE A 57 9.10 -14.08 -2.23
CA ILE A 57 10.12 -14.52 -3.20
C ILE A 57 11.21 -15.35 -2.50
N GLY A 58 11.65 -14.93 -1.31
CA GLY A 58 12.62 -15.66 -0.50
C GLY A 58 12.15 -17.08 -0.16
N GLU A 59 10.93 -17.21 0.38
CA GLU A 59 10.32 -18.52 0.68
C GLU A 59 10.17 -19.38 -0.60
N PHE A 60 9.80 -18.76 -1.73
CA PHE A 60 9.67 -19.47 -3.00
C PHE A 60 11.01 -19.98 -3.53
N MET A 61 12.06 -19.16 -3.46
CA MET A 61 13.42 -19.53 -3.85
C MET A 61 13.95 -20.66 -2.96
N GLU A 62 13.82 -20.51 -1.64
CA GLU A 62 14.26 -21.53 -0.67
C GLU A 62 13.60 -22.89 -0.96
N ARG A 63 12.31 -22.89 -1.30
CA ARG A 63 11.55 -24.10 -1.66
C ARG A 63 11.89 -24.68 -3.03
N TRP A 64 12.52 -23.92 -3.92
CA TRP A 64 13.00 -24.41 -5.22
C TRP A 64 14.44 -24.94 -5.16
N THR A 65 15.25 -24.44 -4.22
CA THR A 65 16.66 -24.83 -4.05
C THR A 65 16.90 -25.92 -3.00
N GLY A 66 15.90 -26.30 -2.21
CA GLY A 66 15.95 -27.40 -1.24
C GLY A 66 15.23 -28.65 -1.72
#